data_AF-A0A6G2BC52-F1
#
_entry.id   AF-A0A6G2BC52-F1
#
_cell.length_a   1.000
_cell.length_b   1.000
_cell.length_c   1.000
_cell.angle_alpha   90.00
_cell.angle_beta   90.00
_cell.angle_gamma   90.00
#
_symmetry.space_group_name_H-M   'P 1'
#
loop_
_entity.id
_entity.type
_entity.pdbx_description
1 polymer ?
#
loop_
_entity_poly.entity_id
_entity_poly.type
_entity_poly.pdbx_seq_one_letter_code
_entity_poly.pdbx_strand_id
1 'polypeptide(L)'
;MHLTPREQERLTLFTAAELARRRLARGARLGATEAVALVCDEILEMAWDGTPLEEVVERAARVVPRDRLLPGVPEAVPSVQVEALFPHGTSLVHVPEPFGPADPHGPGGVLVAGGAEQDAELAPGRPRRTLTVTNRGPRPVWVSSHFPLEEANTALEFDREAARGHRLDVPAGTSVEFTPGRTRSVTVVARGGDRR
;
A
#
# COMPACT_ATOMS: atom_id res chain seq x y z
N MET A 1 31.23 -20.05 -15.27
CA MET A 1 30.35 -18.87 -15.41
C MET A 1 30.75 -17.85 -14.35
N HIS A 2 30.74 -16.56 -14.67
CA HIS A 2 30.96 -15.50 -13.70
C HIS A 2 29.60 -14.97 -13.23
N LEU A 3 28.98 -15.69 -12.30
CA LEU A 3 27.65 -15.34 -11.78
C LEU A 3 27.74 -14.16 -10.82
N THR A 4 26.96 -13.13 -11.09
CA THR A 4 26.73 -12.01 -10.19
C THR A 4 25.99 -12.47 -8.93
N PRO A 5 26.07 -11.72 -7.81
CA PRO A 5 25.30 -12.04 -6.60
C PRO A 5 23.79 -12.17 -6.86
N ARG A 6 23.23 -11.30 -7.70
CA ARG A 6 21.82 -11.36 -8.12
C ARG A 6 21.47 -12.66 -8.83
N GLU A 7 22.33 -13.14 -9.72
CA GLU A 7 22.12 -14.43 -10.40
C GLU A 7 22.24 -15.62 -9.43
N GLN A 8 23.10 -15.53 -8.41
CA GLN A 8 23.17 -16.54 -7.35
C GLN A 8 21.90 -16.56 -6.47
N GLU A 9 21.35 -15.39 -6.16
CA GLU A 9 20.05 -15.26 -5.47
C GLU A 9 18.91 -15.84 -6.32
N ARG A 10 18.90 -15.59 -7.63
CA ARG A 10 17.93 -16.20 -8.57
C ARG A 10 17.99 -17.73 -8.52
N LEU A 11 19.18 -18.32 -8.51
CA LEU A 11 19.35 -19.78 -8.41
C LEU A 11 18.87 -20.33 -7.05
N THR A 12 19.07 -19.57 -5.98
CA THR A 12 18.55 -19.93 -4.64
C THR A 12 17.03 -19.92 -4.63
N LEU A 13 16.42 -18.88 -5.21
CA LEU A 13 14.97 -18.76 -5.35
C LEU A 13 14.40 -19.92 -6.19
N PHE A 14 15.00 -20.21 -7.34
CA PHE A 14 14.63 -21.34 -8.20
C PHE A 14 14.70 -22.66 -7.41
N THR A 15 15.74 -22.88 -6.62
CA THR A 15 15.87 -24.10 -5.80
C THR A 15 14.74 -24.24 -4.78
N ALA A 16 14.33 -23.13 -4.15
CA ALA A 16 13.19 -23.11 -3.23
C ALA A 16 11.86 -23.37 -3.95
N ALA A 17 11.67 -22.81 -5.15
CA ALA A 17 10.50 -23.05 -5.99
C ALA A 17 10.43 -24.52 -6.45
N GLU A 18 11.54 -25.13 -6.85
CA GLU A 18 11.61 -26.55 -7.19
C GLU A 18 11.26 -27.45 -6.02
N LEU A 19 11.72 -27.10 -4.81
CA LEU A 19 11.29 -27.80 -3.59
C LEU A 19 9.78 -27.67 -3.36
N ALA A 20 9.19 -26.50 -3.61
CA ALA A 20 7.75 -26.27 -3.53
C ALA A 20 6.98 -27.11 -4.57
N ARG A 21 7.40 -27.11 -5.84
CA ARG A 21 6.80 -27.94 -6.90
C ARG A 21 6.82 -29.43 -6.53
N ARG A 22 7.94 -29.95 -6.02
CA ARG A 22 8.06 -31.35 -5.56
C ARG A 22 7.12 -31.68 -4.40
N ARG A 23 6.88 -30.73 -3.49
CA ARG A 23 5.91 -30.90 -2.39
C ARG A 23 4.47 -30.92 -2.91
N LEU A 24 4.13 -29.99 -3.80
CA LEU A 24 2.82 -29.95 -4.44
C LEU A 24 2.53 -31.23 -5.24
N ALA A 25 3.51 -31.76 -5.97
CA ALA A 25 3.37 -33.00 -6.73
C ALA A 25 3.05 -34.21 -5.84
N ARG A 26 3.47 -34.20 -4.56
CA ARG A 26 3.12 -35.23 -3.57
C ARG A 26 1.80 -34.98 -2.85
N GLY A 27 1.03 -33.97 -3.28
CA GLY A 27 -0.24 -33.61 -2.64
C GLY A 27 -0.09 -32.76 -1.37
N ALA A 28 1.13 -32.36 -0.97
CA ALA A 28 1.31 -31.53 0.23
C ALA A 28 0.78 -30.11 0.02
N ARG A 29 0.43 -29.44 1.12
CA ARG A 29 0.13 -28.00 1.17
C ARG A 29 1.42 -27.23 1.41
N LEU A 30 1.53 -26.03 0.85
CA LEU A 30 2.71 -25.16 0.98
C LEU A 30 2.58 -24.19 2.15
N GLY A 31 3.70 -23.95 2.84
CA GLY A 31 3.84 -22.80 3.73
C GLY A 31 4.17 -21.51 2.98
N ALA A 32 4.23 -20.39 3.71
CA ALA A 32 4.46 -19.07 3.11
C ALA A 32 5.73 -19.00 2.26
N THR A 33 6.87 -19.50 2.77
CA THR A 33 8.16 -19.47 2.06
C THR A 33 8.11 -20.22 0.73
N GLU A 34 7.51 -21.41 0.69
CA GLU A 34 7.40 -22.21 -0.52
C GLU A 34 6.43 -21.60 -1.53
N ALA A 35 5.28 -21.10 -1.05
CA ALA A 35 4.30 -20.47 -1.89
C ALA A 35 4.87 -19.19 -2.54
N VAL A 36 5.55 -18.34 -1.76
CA VAL A 36 6.23 -17.14 -2.26
C VAL A 36 7.32 -17.51 -3.26
N ALA A 37 8.18 -18.48 -2.95
CA ALA A 37 9.24 -18.89 -3.86
C ALA A 37 8.68 -19.37 -5.21
N LEU A 38 7.62 -20.17 -5.18
CA LEU A 38 6.96 -20.66 -6.38
C LEU A 38 6.34 -19.53 -7.21
N VAL A 39 5.59 -18.61 -6.57
CA VAL A 39 5.01 -17.45 -7.27
C VAL A 39 6.10 -16.58 -7.91
N CYS A 40 7.17 -16.27 -7.16
CA CYS A 40 8.27 -15.47 -7.68
C CYS A 40 8.96 -16.16 -8.87
N ASP A 41 9.15 -17.48 -8.81
CA ASP A 41 9.77 -18.22 -9.89
C ASP A 41 8.91 -18.21 -11.16
N GLU A 42 7.60 -18.44 -11.05
CA GLU A 42 6.67 -18.34 -12.19
C GLU A 42 6.62 -16.92 -12.78
N ILE A 43 6.65 -15.87 -11.95
CA ILE A 43 6.76 -14.47 -12.42
C ILE A 43 8.01 -14.29 -13.27
N LEU A 44 9.15 -14.82 -12.81
CA LEU A 44 10.43 -14.66 -13.46
C LEU A 44 10.50 -15.40 -14.80
N GLU A 45 9.91 -16.60 -14.89
CA GLU A 45 9.81 -17.33 -16.16
C GLU A 45 8.86 -16.63 -17.14
N MET A 46 7.69 -16.16 -16.69
CA MET A 46 6.77 -15.42 -17.56
C MET A 46 7.39 -14.11 -18.09
N ALA A 47 8.17 -13.41 -17.26
CA ALA A 47 8.89 -12.21 -17.66
C ALA A 47 9.99 -12.53 -18.68
N TRP A 48 10.72 -13.64 -18.47
CA TRP A 48 11.73 -14.12 -19.40
C TRP A 48 11.13 -14.46 -20.77
N ASP A 49 9.93 -15.05 -20.79
CA ASP A 49 9.17 -15.38 -22.00
C ASP A 49 8.54 -14.16 -22.68
N GLY A 50 8.69 -12.96 -22.09
CA GLY A 50 8.17 -11.71 -22.66
C GLY A 50 6.67 -11.50 -22.47
N THR A 51 6.06 -12.17 -21.51
CA THR A 51 4.66 -11.93 -21.12
C THR A 51 4.48 -10.47 -20.67
N PRO A 52 3.43 -9.75 -21.09
CA PRO A 52 3.16 -8.39 -20.63
C PRO A 52 3.02 -8.30 -19.10
N LEU A 53 3.49 -7.20 -18.50
CA LEU A 53 3.55 -7.02 -17.04
C LEU A 53 2.17 -7.20 -16.37
N GLU A 54 1.13 -6.62 -16.95
CA GLU A 54 -0.24 -6.74 -16.47
C GLU A 54 -0.73 -8.19 -16.43
N GLU A 55 -0.35 -8.99 -17.42
CA GLU A 55 -0.71 -10.40 -17.51
C GLU A 55 0.12 -11.26 -16.55
N VAL A 56 1.40 -10.94 -16.35
CA VAL A 56 2.24 -11.55 -15.31
C VAL A 56 1.60 -11.39 -13.93
N VAL A 57 1.14 -10.18 -13.59
CA VAL A 57 0.50 -9.91 -12.29
C VAL A 57 -0.81 -10.69 -12.14
N GLU A 58 -1.66 -10.72 -13.17
CA GLU A 58 -2.91 -11.49 -13.13
C GLU A 58 -2.67 -13.00 -12.96
N ARG A 59 -1.72 -13.56 -13.70
CA ARG A 59 -1.40 -14.99 -13.67
C ARG A 59 -0.71 -15.39 -12.36
N ALA A 60 0.15 -14.53 -11.82
CA ALA A 60 0.86 -14.77 -10.57
C ALA A 60 -0.08 -15.03 -9.39
N ALA A 61 -1.20 -14.31 -9.30
CA ALA A 61 -2.23 -14.49 -8.28
C ALA A 61 -2.99 -15.83 -8.39
N ARG A 62 -2.72 -16.63 -9.42
CA ARG A 62 -3.38 -17.93 -9.69
C ARG A 62 -2.41 -19.11 -9.66
N VAL A 63 -1.11 -18.87 -9.43
CA VAL A 63 -0.07 -19.90 -9.45
C VAL A 63 -0.30 -20.98 -8.38
N VAL A 64 -0.67 -20.57 -7.16
CA VAL A 64 -0.95 -21.50 -6.07
C VAL A 64 -2.37 -21.30 -5.57
N PRO A 65 -3.30 -22.25 -5.83
CA PRO A 65 -4.65 -22.11 -5.33
C PRO A 65 -4.71 -22.27 -3.81
N ARG A 66 -5.66 -21.57 -3.17
CA ARG A 66 -5.74 -21.42 -1.71
C ARG A 66 -5.85 -22.74 -0.95
N ASP A 67 -6.46 -23.76 -1.54
CA ASP A 67 -6.62 -25.10 -0.94
C ASP A 67 -5.30 -25.91 -0.89
N ARG A 68 -4.29 -25.47 -1.65
CA ARG A 68 -2.92 -26.00 -1.66
C ARG A 68 -1.99 -25.26 -0.70
N LEU A 69 -2.53 -24.36 0.13
CA LEU A 69 -1.78 -23.62 1.14
C LEU A 69 -2.08 -24.11 2.55
N LEU A 70 -1.11 -24.00 3.45
CA LEU A 70 -1.35 -24.15 4.88
C LEU A 70 -2.23 -23.00 5.40
N PRO A 71 -3.02 -23.20 6.47
CA PRO A 71 -3.79 -22.12 7.09
C PRO A 71 -2.88 -20.96 7.51
N GLY A 72 -3.35 -19.72 7.31
CA GLY A 72 -2.59 -18.51 7.68
C GLY A 72 -1.68 -17.95 6.59
N VAL A 73 -1.48 -18.66 5.47
CA VAL A 73 -0.57 -18.19 4.40
C VAL A 73 -1.08 -16.92 3.70
N PRO A 74 -2.35 -16.80 3.27
CA PRO A 74 -2.86 -15.57 2.69
C PRO A 74 -2.73 -14.36 3.62
N GLU A 75 -2.92 -14.57 4.92
CA GLU A 75 -2.81 -13.53 5.95
C GLU A 75 -1.36 -13.11 6.19
N ALA A 76 -0.43 -14.06 6.16
CA ALA A 76 1.00 -13.81 6.37
C ALA A 76 1.70 -13.14 5.16
N VAL A 77 1.12 -13.23 3.96
CA VAL A 77 1.71 -12.72 2.71
C VAL A 77 0.75 -11.75 2.02
N PRO A 78 0.67 -10.48 2.49
CA PRO A 78 -0.23 -9.48 1.92
C PRO A 78 0.16 -9.06 0.50
N SER A 79 1.44 -9.20 0.15
CA SER A 79 1.93 -8.99 -1.22
C SER A 79 3.23 -9.74 -1.47
N VAL A 80 3.52 -9.98 -2.75
CA VAL A 80 4.81 -10.49 -3.23
C VAL A 80 5.40 -9.45 -4.16
N GLN A 81 6.71 -9.21 -4.02
CA GLN A 81 7.47 -8.33 -4.89
C GLN A 81 8.73 -9.05 -5.37
N VAL A 82 8.97 -9.03 -6.68
CA VAL A 82 10.16 -9.62 -7.28
C VAL A 82 10.62 -8.78 -8.47
N GLU A 83 11.91 -8.53 -8.57
CA GLU A 83 12.47 -7.88 -9.75
C GLU A 83 12.69 -8.89 -10.86
N ALA A 84 11.99 -8.72 -11.97
CA ALA A 84 12.04 -9.65 -13.10
C ALA A 84 12.67 -9.00 -14.34
N LEU A 85 13.43 -9.80 -15.09
CA LEU A 85 14.06 -9.37 -16.33
C LEU A 85 13.10 -9.63 -17.50
N PHE A 86 12.58 -8.56 -18.09
CA PHE A 86 11.77 -8.59 -19.30
C PHE A 86 12.63 -8.29 -20.54
N PRO A 87 12.12 -8.50 -21.77
CA PRO A 87 12.82 -8.10 -23.00
C PRO A 87 13.20 -6.61 -23.06
N HIS A 88 12.49 -5.75 -22.33
CA HIS A 88 12.73 -4.31 -22.25
C HIS A 88 13.61 -3.89 -21.06
N GLY A 89 14.13 -4.86 -20.28
CA GLY A 89 14.93 -4.62 -19.09
C GLY A 89 14.26 -5.09 -17.80
N THR A 90 14.89 -4.77 -16.68
CA THR A 90 14.42 -5.18 -15.34
C THR A 90 13.29 -4.29 -14.85
N SER A 91 12.22 -4.91 -14.37
CA SER A 91 11.07 -4.24 -13.74
C SER A 91 10.69 -4.91 -12.43
N LEU A 92 10.27 -4.12 -11.44
CA LEU A 92 9.70 -4.64 -10.19
C LEU A 92 8.26 -5.10 -10.46
N VAL A 93 7.99 -6.38 -10.26
CA VAL A 93 6.64 -6.95 -10.31
C VAL A 93 6.08 -6.96 -8.89
N HIS A 94 4.94 -6.30 -8.67
CA HIS A 94 4.21 -6.30 -7.40
C HIS A 94 2.87 -7.01 -7.58
N VAL A 95 2.66 -8.07 -6.81
CA VAL A 95 1.43 -8.85 -6.79
C VAL A 95 0.77 -8.66 -5.43
N PRO A 96 -0.31 -7.86 -5.33
CA PRO A 96 -1.10 -7.76 -4.11
C PRO A 96 -1.91 -9.05 -3.90
N GLU A 97 -2.06 -9.48 -2.65
CA GLU A 97 -2.88 -10.65 -2.26
C GLU A 97 -2.68 -11.88 -3.18
N PRO A 98 -1.43 -12.35 -3.38
CA PRO A 98 -1.12 -13.39 -4.37
C PRO A 98 -1.80 -14.74 -4.08
N PHE A 99 -2.35 -14.91 -2.88
CA PHE A 99 -3.04 -16.11 -2.41
C PHE A 99 -4.53 -15.85 -2.07
N GLY A 100 -5.07 -14.72 -2.56
CA GLY A 100 -6.42 -14.26 -2.27
C GLY A 100 -6.51 -13.44 -0.98
N PRO A 101 -7.73 -12.96 -0.65
CA PRO A 101 -7.95 -12.07 0.48
C PRO A 101 -7.69 -12.76 1.81
N ALA A 102 -7.04 -12.03 2.70
CA ALA A 102 -6.83 -12.41 4.09
C ALA A 102 -8.16 -12.59 4.85
N ASP A 103 -8.26 -13.61 5.69
CA ASP A 103 -9.32 -13.72 6.68
C ASP A 103 -9.10 -12.68 7.80
N PRO A 104 -10.04 -11.75 8.05
CA PRO A 104 -9.95 -10.78 9.15
C PRO A 104 -9.83 -11.43 10.53
N HIS A 105 -10.23 -12.69 10.68
CA HIS A 105 -10.12 -13.48 11.90
C HIS A 105 -8.93 -14.45 11.90
N GLY A 106 -8.10 -14.42 10.85
CA GLY A 106 -6.88 -15.22 10.75
C GLY A 106 -5.72 -14.66 11.57
N PRO A 107 -4.51 -15.27 11.46
CA PRO A 107 -3.33 -14.81 12.18
C PRO A 107 -3.01 -13.34 11.89
N GLY A 108 -2.81 -12.54 12.95
CA GLY A 108 -2.58 -11.10 12.84
C GLY A 108 -3.85 -10.26 12.64
N GLY A 109 -5.04 -10.89 12.60
CA GLY A 109 -6.33 -10.21 12.58
C GLY A 109 -6.55 -9.31 13.80
N VAL A 110 -7.17 -8.15 13.57
CA VAL A 110 -7.45 -7.16 14.62
C VAL A 110 -8.93 -7.20 14.98
N LEU A 111 -9.22 -7.53 16.24
CA LEU A 111 -10.58 -7.46 16.79
C LEU A 111 -10.81 -6.08 17.40
N VAL A 112 -11.55 -5.23 16.70
CA VAL A 112 -11.87 -3.87 17.17
C VAL A 112 -12.86 -3.95 18.32
N ALA A 113 -12.48 -3.41 19.48
CA ALA A 113 -13.37 -3.31 20.63
C ALA A 113 -14.56 -2.41 20.28
N GLY A 114 -15.79 -2.91 20.54
CA GLY A 114 -17.02 -2.17 20.26
C GLY A 114 -17.57 -2.31 18.83
N GLY A 115 -16.91 -3.10 17.97
CA GLY A 115 -17.38 -3.39 16.61
C GLY A 115 -16.84 -2.42 15.57
N ALA A 116 -17.00 -2.78 14.28
CA ALA A 116 -16.43 -2.05 13.15
C ALA A 116 -17.07 -0.66 12.89
N GLU A 117 -18.19 -0.35 13.54
CA GLU A 117 -18.99 0.86 13.29
C GLU A 117 -18.75 1.98 14.32
N GLN A 118 -17.79 1.80 15.25
CA GLN A 118 -17.46 2.84 16.22
C GLN A 118 -16.44 3.83 15.66
N ASP A 119 -16.91 5.03 15.32
CA ASP A 119 -16.05 6.15 14.95
C ASP A 119 -15.31 6.72 16.15
N ALA A 120 -13.99 6.89 16.01
CA ALA A 120 -13.18 7.60 16.99
C ALA A 120 -13.27 9.11 16.77
N GLU A 121 -13.65 9.88 17.80
CA GLU A 121 -13.66 11.33 17.70
C GLU A 121 -12.24 11.89 17.53
N LEU A 122 -12.01 12.63 16.44
CA LEU A 122 -10.73 13.30 16.20
C LEU A 122 -10.63 14.59 17.00
N ALA A 123 -9.52 14.77 17.73
CA ALA A 123 -9.22 16.00 18.48
C ALA A 123 -10.37 16.47 19.41
N PRO A 124 -10.81 15.62 20.35
CA PRO A 124 -11.98 15.89 21.18
C PRO A 124 -11.84 17.19 21.96
N GLY A 125 -12.94 17.95 22.03
CA GLY A 125 -13.03 19.21 22.76
C GLY A 125 -12.21 20.38 22.19
N ARG A 126 -11.53 20.22 21.05
CA ARG A 126 -10.79 21.33 20.43
C ARG A 126 -11.70 22.26 19.61
N PRO A 127 -11.45 23.59 19.64
CA PRO A 127 -12.17 24.53 18.79
C PRO A 127 -12.03 24.17 17.31
N ARG A 128 -13.17 24.16 16.60
CA ARG A 128 -13.26 23.93 15.16
C ARG A 128 -13.89 25.13 14.48
N ARG A 129 -13.53 25.35 13.22
CA ARG A 129 -14.19 26.32 12.35
C ARG A 129 -14.15 25.82 10.91
N THR A 130 -15.00 26.39 10.07
CA THR A 130 -15.06 26.08 8.65
C THR A 130 -14.42 27.21 7.86
N LEU A 131 -13.50 26.86 6.94
CA LEU A 131 -12.89 27.80 6.01
C LEU A 131 -13.22 27.40 4.58
N THR A 132 -13.41 28.40 3.73
CA THR A 132 -13.55 28.21 2.29
C THR A 132 -12.21 28.47 1.63
N VAL A 133 -11.65 27.45 0.98
CA VAL A 133 -10.33 27.49 0.36
C VAL A 133 -10.45 27.31 -1.14
N THR A 134 -9.85 28.20 -1.92
CA THR A 134 -9.82 28.13 -3.38
C THR A 134 -8.39 27.98 -3.87
N ASN A 135 -8.10 26.95 -4.67
CA ASN A 135 -6.79 26.87 -5.32
C ASN A 135 -6.80 27.69 -6.62
N ARG A 136 -6.08 28.82 -6.63
CA ARG A 136 -5.89 29.68 -7.80
C ARG A 136 -4.68 29.31 -8.66
N GLY A 137 -3.88 28.34 -8.21
CA GLY A 137 -2.71 27.87 -8.93
C GLY A 137 -3.05 26.91 -10.07
N PRO A 138 -2.09 26.69 -10.99
CA PRO A 138 -2.26 25.76 -12.12
C PRO A 138 -2.02 24.30 -11.76
N ARG A 139 -1.65 24.00 -10.50
CA ARG A 139 -1.22 22.67 -10.03
C ARG A 139 -1.97 22.28 -8.76
N PRO A 140 -2.25 20.99 -8.54
CA PRO A 140 -2.85 20.51 -7.31
C PRO A 140 -1.94 20.81 -6.12
N VAL A 141 -2.55 21.16 -4.98
CA VAL A 141 -1.85 21.39 -3.71
C VAL A 141 -2.38 20.41 -2.69
N TRP A 142 -1.49 19.67 -2.05
CA TRP A 142 -1.81 18.80 -0.92
C TRP A 142 -1.39 19.47 0.38
N VAL A 143 -2.28 19.51 1.35
CA VAL A 143 -1.98 20.02 2.70
C VAL A 143 -2.18 18.87 3.69
N SER A 144 -1.14 18.56 4.46
CA SER A 144 -1.16 17.47 5.43
C SER A 144 -1.86 17.86 6.73
N SER A 145 -2.32 16.84 7.46
CA SER A 145 -3.10 16.95 8.71
C SER A 145 -2.53 17.91 9.76
N HIS A 146 -1.21 18.07 9.84
CA HIS A 146 -0.51 18.84 10.88
C HIS A 146 0.22 20.09 10.36
N PHE A 147 0.10 20.38 9.07
CA PHE A 147 0.71 21.57 8.51
C PHE A 147 0.01 22.84 9.05
N PRO A 148 0.75 23.90 9.48
CA PRO A 148 0.16 25.18 9.86
C PRO A 148 -0.58 25.79 8.68
N LEU A 149 -1.92 25.82 8.74
CA LEU A 149 -2.71 26.14 7.56
C LEU A 149 -2.43 27.56 7.07
N GLU A 150 -2.17 28.50 7.98
CA GLU A 150 -1.81 29.88 7.64
C GLU A 150 -0.54 29.99 6.76
N GLU A 151 0.36 29.01 6.81
CA GLU A 151 1.61 28.97 6.03
C GLU A 151 1.47 28.18 4.73
N ALA A 152 0.27 27.66 4.42
CA ALA A 152 0.07 26.82 3.24
C ALA A 152 0.39 27.58 1.95
N ASN A 153 0.62 26.84 0.85
CA ASN A 153 0.98 27.42 -0.45
C ASN A 153 0.16 28.67 -0.79
N THR A 154 0.82 29.74 -1.22
CA THR A 154 0.20 31.05 -1.52
C THR A 154 -0.80 31.00 -2.69
N ALA A 155 -0.77 29.95 -3.51
CA ALA A 155 -1.79 29.66 -4.52
C ALA A 155 -3.17 29.33 -3.91
N LEU A 156 -3.23 28.96 -2.63
CA LEU A 156 -4.47 28.73 -1.91
C LEU A 156 -4.99 30.05 -1.33
N GLU A 157 -6.13 30.50 -1.84
CA GLU A 157 -6.84 31.70 -1.40
C GLU A 157 -7.89 31.32 -0.33
N PHE A 158 -7.73 31.89 0.87
CA PHE A 158 -8.65 31.77 2.01
C PHE A 158 -8.26 32.80 3.08
N ASP A 159 -9.09 32.94 4.11
CA ASP A 159 -8.79 33.79 5.26
C ASP A 159 -7.65 33.21 6.11
N ARG A 160 -6.44 33.75 5.90
CA ARG A 160 -5.20 33.37 6.59
C ARG A 160 -5.21 33.75 8.07
N GLU A 161 -5.88 34.84 8.42
CA GLU A 161 -5.97 35.29 9.81
C GLU A 161 -6.87 34.34 10.60
N ALA A 162 -8.02 33.97 10.03
CA ALA A 162 -8.91 32.97 10.62
C ALA A 162 -8.28 31.58 10.69
N ALA A 163 -7.33 31.25 9.81
CA ALA A 163 -6.58 30.00 9.82
C ALA A 163 -5.44 29.95 10.85
N ARG A 164 -5.00 31.10 11.39
CA ARG A 164 -3.86 31.17 12.31
C ARG A 164 -4.06 30.25 13.51
N GLY A 165 -3.04 29.46 13.81
CA GLY A 165 -3.07 28.49 14.91
C GLY A 165 -3.99 27.28 14.67
N HIS A 166 -4.47 27.06 13.44
CA HIS A 166 -5.30 25.92 13.09
C HIS A 166 -4.60 24.99 12.08
N ARG A 167 -5.06 23.74 12.03
CA ARG A 167 -4.68 22.71 11.06
C ARG A 167 -5.94 22.07 10.50
N LEU A 168 -5.83 21.33 9.40
CA LEU A 168 -6.97 20.58 8.86
C LEU A 168 -7.49 19.55 9.87
N ASP A 169 -8.80 19.51 10.08
CA ASP A 169 -9.46 18.54 10.96
C ASP A 169 -9.67 17.21 10.22
N VAL A 170 -8.56 16.52 9.98
CA VAL A 170 -8.50 15.22 9.30
C VAL A 170 -7.63 14.25 10.11
N PRO A 171 -7.74 12.92 9.89
CA PRO A 171 -6.93 11.94 10.59
C PRO A 171 -5.43 12.26 10.53
N ALA A 172 -4.70 11.93 11.61
CA ALA A 172 -3.27 12.13 11.64
C ALA A 172 -2.57 11.33 10.53
N GLY A 173 -1.62 11.96 9.84
CA GLY A 173 -0.89 11.36 8.71
C GLY A 173 -1.58 11.46 7.34
N THR A 174 -2.85 11.87 7.28
CA THR A 174 -3.53 12.08 5.98
C THR A 174 -3.32 13.49 5.43
N SER A 175 -3.72 13.70 4.18
CA SER A 175 -3.66 14.99 3.48
C SER A 175 -4.95 15.27 2.71
N VAL A 176 -5.22 16.55 2.46
CA VAL A 176 -6.33 17.00 1.62
C VAL A 176 -5.79 17.60 0.34
N GLU A 177 -6.32 17.13 -0.80
CA GLU A 177 -6.08 17.74 -2.10
C GLU A 177 -6.97 18.98 -2.32
N PHE A 178 -6.35 20.04 -2.83
CA PHE A 178 -7.00 21.20 -3.42
C PHE A 178 -6.68 21.25 -4.91
N THR A 179 -7.63 20.84 -5.75
CA THR A 179 -7.51 20.78 -7.21
C THR A 179 -7.48 22.19 -7.83
N PRO A 180 -6.72 22.43 -8.90
CA PRO A 180 -6.67 23.73 -9.59
C PRO A 180 -8.04 24.30 -9.93
N GLY A 181 -8.25 25.58 -9.60
CA GLY A 181 -9.49 26.33 -9.89
C GLY A 181 -10.72 25.89 -9.10
N ARG A 182 -10.60 24.98 -8.13
CA ARG A 182 -11.72 24.51 -7.31
C ARG A 182 -11.74 25.20 -5.96
N THR A 183 -12.94 25.50 -5.50
CA THR A 183 -13.23 25.97 -4.15
C THR A 183 -13.78 24.82 -3.31
N ARG A 184 -13.29 24.68 -2.08
CA ARG A 184 -13.69 23.64 -1.14
C ARG A 184 -13.89 24.24 0.24
N SER A 185 -14.97 23.83 0.91
CA SER A 185 -15.16 24.09 2.33
C SER A 185 -14.46 23.00 3.15
N VAL A 186 -13.63 23.40 4.11
CA VAL A 186 -12.86 22.49 4.97
C VAL A 186 -13.05 22.85 6.44
N THR A 187 -13.12 21.83 7.30
CA THR A 187 -13.09 21.99 8.74
C THR A 187 -11.64 22.06 9.20
N VAL A 188 -11.34 23.04 10.06
CA VAL A 188 -10.02 23.22 10.66
C VAL A 188 -10.16 23.21 12.17
N VAL A 189 -9.17 22.63 12.84
CA VAL A 189 -9.11 22.43 14.29
C VAL A 189 -7.90 23.15 14.87
N ALA A 190 -8.04 23.72 16.06
CA ALA A 190 -6.93 24.39 16.73
C ALA A 190 -5.74 23.44 16.94
N ARG A 191 -4.53 23.92 16.64
CA ARG A 191 -3.27 23.19 16.89
C ARG A 191 -3.08 22.99 18.41
N GLY A 192 -2.53 21.82 18.79
CA GLY A 192 -2.15 21.49 20.16
C GLY A 192 -0.72 21.94 20.49
N GLY A 193 -0.21 21.55 21.68
CA GLY A 193 1.13 21.91 22.15
C GLY A 193 1.28 23.40 22.46
N ASP A 194 2.52 23.89 22.50
CA ASP A 194 2.86 25.29 22.83
C ASP A 194 2.48 26.30 21.73
N ARG A 195 1.92 25.82 20.61
CA ARG A 195 1.49 26.64 19.46
C ARG A 195 2.55 27.63 18.96
N ARG A 196 3.82 27.21 19.03
CA ARG A 196 4.98 27.91 18.46
C ARG A 196 5.26 27.41 17.05
#